data_AF-A0A1C5P9V0-F1
#
_entry.id   AF-A0A1C5P9V0-F1
#
_cell.length_a   1.000
_cell.length_b   1.000
_cell.length_c   1.000
_cell.angle_alpha   90.00
_cell.angle_beta   90.00
_cell.angle_gamma   90.00
#
_symmetry.space_group_name_H-M   'P 1'
#
loop_
_entity.id
_entity.type
_entity.pdbx_description
1 polymer ?
#
loop_
_entity_poly.entity_id
_entity_poly.type
_entity_poly.pdbx_seq_one_letter_code
_entity_poly.pdbx_strand_id
1 'polypeptide(L)'
;MDSYDGDADFEGKLQEKLNNEYNERVRFCDMKNSQLQSTAENMRLSILGRDSKGKDEKPLGVVDAYVRENTAELVDPLDVKKKLGMLEEKRNILLTELDTQIKVSNATTFIEIA
;
A
#
# COMPACT_ATOMS: atom_id res chain seq x y z
N MET A 1 -35.15 -5.00 -9.21
CA MET A 1 -34.44 -5.43 -7.99
C MET A 1 -33.34 -6.35 -8.46
N ASP A 2 -32.16 -5.78 -8.77
CA ASP A 2 -30.99 -6.57 -9.16
C ASP A 2 -30.43 -7.25 -7.91
N SER A 3 -30.74 -8.54 -7.77
CA SER A 3 -30.34 -9.38 -6.63
C SER A 3 -28.85 -9.78 -6.65
N TYR A 4 -28.06 -9.23 -7.58
CA TYR A 4 -26.64 -9.55 -7.78
C TYR A 4 -25.74 -8.30 -7.75
N ASP A 5 -26.20 -7.24 -7.08
CA ASP A 5 -25.47 -5.99 -6.95
C ASP A 5 -24.25 -6.21 -6.04
N GLY A 6 -23.10 -6.49 -6.65
CA GLY A 6 -21.80 -6.64 -6.00
C GLY A 6 -21.39 -8.06 -5.64
N ASP A 7 -22.31 -9.03 -5.50
CA ASP A 7 -21.93 -10.35 -4.98
C ASP A 7 -21.19 -11.25 -5.97
N ALA A 8 -21.42 -11.06 -7.27
CA ALA A 8 -20.80 -11.80 -8.36
C ALA A 8 -19.50 -11.16 -8.91
N ASP A 9 -19.10 -9.99 -8.42
CA ASP A 9 -17.84 -9.35 -8.83
C ASP A 9 -16.64 -9.94 -8.08
N PHE A 10 -16.23 -11.13 -8.51
CA PHE A 10 -15.09 -11.83 -7.91
C PHE A 10 -13.77 -11.08 -8.13
N GLU A 11 -13.60 -10.41 -9.27
CA GLU A 11 -12.36 -9.73 -9.62
C GLU A 11 -12.19 -8.44 -8.82
N GLY A 12 -13.25 -7.65 -8.67
CA GLY A 12 -13.27 -6.46 -7.80
C GLY A 12 -13.08 -6.83 -6.33
N LYS A 13 -13.77 -7.86 -5.84
CA LYS A 13 -13.58 -8.35 -4.45
C LYS A 13 -12.17 -8.86 -4.20
N LEU A 14 -11.58 -9.58 -5.15
CA LEU A 14 -10.20 -10.05 -5.04
C LEU A 14 -9.21 -8.87 -5.02
N GLN A 15 -9.41 -7.89 -5.90
CA GLN A 15 -8.60 -6.67 -5.94
C GLN A 15 -8.66 -5.91 -4.62
N GLU A 16 -9.87 -5.73 -4.08
CA GLU A 16 -10.10 -5.07 -2.80
C GLU A 16 -9.42 -5.83 -1.66
N LYS A 17 -9.61 -7.15 -1.58
CA LYS A 17 -9.01 -7.99 -0.55
C LYS A 17 -7.48 -7.93 -0.57
N LEU A 18 -6.87 -8.06 -1.74
CA LEU A 18 -5.43 -7.97 -1.94
C LEU A 18 -4.88 -6.60 -1.53
N ASN A 19 -5.58 -5.52 -1.91
CA ASN A 19 -5.19 -4.17 -1.54
C ASN A 19 -5.31 -3.93 -0.03
N ASN A 20 -6.37 -4.43 0.59
CA ASN A 20 -6.59 -4.30 2.03
C ASN A 20 -5.51 -5.05 2.82
N GLU A 21 -5.21 -6.30 2.47
CA GLU A 21 -4.17 -7.09 3.13
C GLU A 21 -2.77 -6.48 2.95
N TYR A 22 -2.45 -6.01 1.74
CA TYR A 22 -1.19 -5.32 1.48
C TYR A 22 -1.07 -4.06 2.36
N ASN A 23 -2.09 -3.21 2.37
CA ASN A 23 -2.08 -1.97 3.15
C ASN A 23 -2.05 -2.21 4.66
N GLU A 24 -2.73 -3.25 5.14
CA GLU A 24 -2.64 -3.67 6.54
C GLU A 24 -1.20 -4.07 6.90
N ARG A 25 -0.54 -4.83 6.02
CA ARG A 25 0.83 -5.28 6.25
C ARG A 25 1.87 -4.15 6.17
N VAL A 26 1.63 -3.14 5.31
CA VAL A 26 2.39 -1.88 5.29
C VAL A 26 2.25 -1.16 6.62
N ARG A 27 1.01 -0.90 7.07
CA ARG A 27 0.75 -0.21 8.34
C ARG A 27 1.37 -0.94 9.53
N PHE A 28 1.32 -2.26 9.53
CA PHE A 28 1.96 -3.07 10.57
C PHE A 28 3.48 -2.88 10.58
N CYS A 29 4.11 -2.87 9.41
CA CYS A 29 5.54 -2.60 9.27
C CYS A 29 5.91 -1.21 9.80
N ASP A 30 5.16 -0.19 9.39
CA ASP A 30 5.35 1.20 9.83
C ASP A 30 5.18 1.35 11.34
N MET A 31 4.18 0.68 11.92
CA MET A 31 3.96 0.66 13.36
C MET A 31 5.15 0.02 14.10
N LYS A 32 5.65 -1.13 13.64
CA LYS A 32 6.80 -1.80 14.25
C LYS A 32 8.06 -0.95 14.18
N ASN A 33 8.31 -0.33 13.03
CA ASN A 33 9.45 0.56 12.84
C ASN A 33 9.32 1.84 13.68
N SER A 34 8.12 2.40 13.82
CA SER A 34 7.88 3.55 14.70
C SER A 34 8.11 3.21 16.18
N GLN A 35 7.68 2.03 16.63
CA GLN A 35 7.96 1.54 17.99
C GLN A 35 9.45 1.33 18.23
N LEU A 36 10.16 0.78 17.25
CA LEU A 36 11.61 0.61 17.29
C LEU A 36 12.32 1.96 17.43
N GLN A 37 11.93 2.97 16.64
CA GLN A 37 12.49 4.31 16.71
C GLN A 37 12.24 4.98 18.07
N SER A 38 11.03 4.85 18.62
CA SER A 38 10.73 5.37 19.97
C SER A 38 11.59 4.68 21.05
N THR A 39 11.80 3.38 20.92
CA THR A 39 12.64 2.62 21.85
C THR A 39 14.11 3.03 21.72
N ALA A 40 14.60 3.18 20.49
CA ALA A 40 15.94 3.67 20.20
C ALA A 40 16.18 5.09 20.76
N GLU A 41 15.19 5.97 20.65
CA GLU A 41 15.29 7.33 21.20
C GLU A 41 15.33 7.32 22.73
N ASN A 42 14.53 6.48 23.38
CA ASN A 42 14.61 6.28 24.83
C ASN A 42 15.98 5.75 25.27
N MET A 43 16.59 4.83 24.50
CA MET A 43 17.96 4.37 24.76
C MET A 43 18.98 5.50 24.59
N ARG A 44 18.87 6.32 23.54
CA ARG A 44 19.75 7.50 23.33
C ARG A 44 19.65 8.47 24.50
N LEU A 45 18.43 8.80 24.94
CA LEU A 45 18.22 9.68 26.09
C LEU A 45 18.81 9.09 27.39
N SER A 46 18.68 7.78 27.60
CA SER A 46 19.27 7.10 28.75
C SER A 46 20.80 7.11 28.73
N ILE A 47 21.41 6.96 27.55
CA ILE A 47 22.87 6.98 27.37
C ILE A 47 23.42 8.40 27.56
N LEU A 48 22.73 9.40 27.02
CA LEU A 48 23.15 10.79 27.09
C LEU A 48 22.90 11.42 28.47
N GLY A 49 21.98 10.89 29.27
CA GLY A 49 21.61 11.46 30.58
C GLY A 49 21.04 12.88 30.47
N ARG A 50 20.40 13.37 31.55
CA ARG A 50 19.89 14.76 31.62
C ARG A 50 21.00 15.83 31.65
N ASP A 51 22.25 15.43 31.90
CA ASP A 51 23.43 16.30 32.01
C ASP A 51 24.65 15.66 31.35
N SER A 52 24.88 15.87 30.05
CA SER A 52 26.10 15.38 29.36
C SER A 52 27.00 16.51 28.89
N LYS A 53 27.94 16.91 29.76
CA LYS A 53 29.19 17.58 29.38
C LYS A 53 30.17 16.51 28.87
N GLY A 54 29.91 15.91 27.72
CA GLY A 54 30.78 14.91 27.10
C GLY A 54 30.03 14.06 26.09
N LYS A 55 30.20 14.36 24.80
CA LYS A 55 29.62 13.58 23.69
C LYS A 55 30.55 12.39 23.40
N ASP A 56 30.42 11.29 24.11
CA ASP A 56 31.07 10.04 23.69
C ASP A 56 30.27 9.43 22.52
N GLU A 57 30.84 9.39 21.31
CA GLU A 57 30.20 8.86 20.10
C GLU A 57 30.01 7.33 20.12
N LYS A 58 30.89 6.60 20.83
CA LYS A 58 30.90 5.13 20.87
C LYS A 58 29.58 4.50 21.35
N PRO A 59 28.95 4.95 22.46
CA PRO A 59 27.69 4.36 22.92
C PRO A 59 26.49 4.71 22.03
N LEU A 60 26.52 5.79 21.26
CA LEU A 60 25.45 6.12 20.30
C LEU A 60 25.44 5.16 19.10
N GLY A 61 26.62 4.69 18.65
CA GLY A 61 26.73 3.73 17.56
C GLY A 61 26.06 2.38 17.84
N VAL A 62 25.90 2.00 19.12
CA VAL A 62 25.18 0.79 19.53
C VAL A 62 23.68 0.92 19.22
N VAL A 63 23.10 2.11 19.43
CA VAL A 63 21.69 2.36 19.12
C VAL A 63 21.46 2.32 17.61
N ASP A 64 22.37 2.88 16.83
CA ASP A 64 22.26 2.87 15.36
C ASP A 64 22.35 1.44 14.80
N ALA A 65 23.23 0.60 15.36
CA ALA A 65 23.30 -0.83 15.03
C ALA A 65 22.01 -1.56 15.41
N TYR A 66 21.47 -1.29 16.61
CA TYR A 66 20.21 -1.88 17.07
C TYR A 66 19.03 -1.55 16.14
N VAL A 67 18.89 -0.28 15.73
CA VAL A 67 17.85 0.13 14.78
C VAL A 67 18.02 -0.60 13.45
N ARG A 68 19.24 -0.63 12.91
CA ARG A 68 19.53 -1.28 11.63
C ARG A 68 19.18 -2.77 11.63
N GLU A 69 19.53 -3.49 12.69
CA GLU A 69 19.33 -4.94 12.78
C GLU A 69 17.87 -5.33 13.08
N ASN A 70 17.10 -4.44 13.70
CA ASN A 70 15.72 -4.74 14.12
C ASN A 70 14.66 -4.07 13.24
N THR A 71 15.05 -3.31 12.21
CA THR A 71 14.11 -2.70 11.27
C THR A 71 13.32 -3.79 10.54
N ALA A 72 12.00 -3.70 10.57
CA ALA A 72 11.12 -4.58 9.84
C ALA A 72 11.06 -4.18 8.37
N GLU A 73 11.14 -5.18 7.49
CA GLU A 73 10.96 -5.03 6.05
C GLU A 73 9.68 -5.74 5.61
N LEU A 74 8.93 -5.11 4.70
CA LEU A 74 7.77 -5.72 4.07
C LEU A 74 8.22 -6.51 2.83
N VAL A 75 8.04 -7.82 2.88
CA VAL A 75 8.29 -8.71 1.73
C VAL A 75 6.95 -9.08 1.08
N ASP A 76 6.82 -8.82 -0.22
CA ASP A 76 5.66 -9.17 -1.05
C ASP A 76 6.03 -10.36 -1.97
N PRO A 77 5.83 -11.62 -1.55
CA PRO A 77 6.22 -12.80 -2.32
C PRO A 77 5.33 -13.07 -3.54
N LEU A 78 4.18 -12.40 -3.64
CA LEU A 78 3.21 -12.63 -4.70
C LEU A 78 3.21 -11.49 -5.73
N ASP A 79 4.06 -10.49 -5.56
CA ASP A 79 4.06 -9.24 -6.32
C ASP A 79 2.65 -8.63 -6.40
N VAL A 80 1.92 -8.64 -5.28
CA VAL A 80 0.55 -8.12 -5.17
C VAL A 80 0.46 -6.70 -5.72
N LYS A 81 1.41 -5.83 -5.37
CA LYS A 81 1.42 -4.44 -5.87
C LYS A 81 1.49 -4.36 -7.40
N LYS A 82 2.32 -5.21 -8.02
CA LYS A 82 2.46 -5.27 -9.48
C LYS A 82 1.18 -5.82 -10.12
N LYS A 83 0.61 -6.88 -9.55
CA LYS A 83 -0.64 -7.49 -10.04
C LYS A 83 -1.82 -6.52 -9.97
N LEU A 84 -1.95 -5.79 -8.86
CA LEU A 84 -2.97 -4.75 -8.71
C LEU A 84 -2.83 -3.68 -9.80
N GLY A 85 -1.61 -3.21 -10.07
CA GLY A 85 -1.35 -2.23 -11.13
C GLY A 85 -1.70 -2.75 -12.53
N MET A 86 -1.35 -4.00 -12.84
CA MET A 86 -1.70 -4.62 -14.12
C MET A 86 -3.22 -4.77 -14.31
N LEU A 87 -3.95 -5.16 -13.25
CA LEU A 87 -5.40 -5.28 -13.28
C LEU A 87 -6.09 -3.93 -13.49
N GLU A 88 -5.61 -2.90 -12.79
CA GLU A 88 -6.10 -1.54 -12.94
C GLU A 88 -5.86 -0.98 -14.35
N GLU A 89 -4.67 -1.19 -14.91
CA GLU A 89 -4.35 -0.78 -16.27
C GLU A 89 -5.26 -1.49 -17.30
N LYS A 90 -5.41 -2.82 -17.17
CA LYS A 90 -6.29 -3.60 -18.05
C LYS A 90 -7.74 -3.12 -17.99
N ARG A 91 -8.24 -2.82 -16.79
CA ARG A 91 -9.58 -2.27 -16.57
C ARG A 91 -9.73 -0.91 -17.24
N ASN A 92 -8.77 -0.01 -17.09
CA ASN A 92 -8.81 1.33 -17.66
C ASN A 92 -8.78 1.30 -19.20
N ILE A 93 -7.98 0.40 -19.79
CA ILE A 93 -7.96 0.17 -21.24
C ILE A 93 -9.33 -0.30 -21.71
N LEU A 94 -9.90 -1.33 -21.06
CA LEU A 94 -11.21 -1.87 -21.43
C LEU A 94 -12.32 -0.82 -21.36
N LEU A 95 -12.35 -0.02 -20.28
CA LEU A 95 -13.33 1.06 -20.13
C LEU A 95 -13.20 2.11 -21.24
N THR A 96 -11.97 2.46 -21.63
CA THR A 96 -11.71 3.43 -22.70
C THR A 96 -12.15 2.88 -24.06
N GLU A 97 -11.89 1.61 -24.34
CA GLU A 97 -12.33 0.94 -25.56
C GLU A 97 -13.86 0.87 -25.64
N LEU A 98 -14.52 0.45 -24.55
CA LEU A 98 -15.98 0.40 -24.45
C LEU A 98 -16.60 1.78 -24.69
N ASP A 99 -16.11 2.82 -24.03
CA ASP A 99 -16.58 4.20 -24.23
C ASP A 99 -16.43 4.65 -25.69
N THR A 100 -15.31 4.31 -26.31
CA THR A 100 -15.07 4.61 -27.74
C THR A 100 -16.07 3.89 -28.64
N GLN A 101 -16.29 2.59 -28.43
CA GLN A 101 -17.23 1.79 -29.21
C GLN A 101 -18.67 2.28 -29.01
N ILE A 102 -19.07 2.64 -27.79
CA ILE A 102 -20.38 3.22 -27.49
C ILE A 102 -20.56 4.54 -28.24
N LYS A 103 -19.55 5.42 -28.23
CA LYS A 103 -19.59 6.70 -28.98
C LYS A 103 -19.75 6.47 -30.48
N VAL A 104 -18.98 5.54 -31.07
CA VAL A 104 -19.09 5.19 -32.49
C VAL A 104 -20.47 4.61 -32.80
N SER A 105 -20.93 3.65 -32.01
CA SER A 105 -22.25 3.04 -32.14
C SER A 105 -23.34 4.10 -32.12
N ASN A 106 -23.36 4.98 -31.12
CA ASN A 106 -24.34 6.06 -31.00
C ASN A 106 -24.29 7.04 -32.18
N ALA A 107 -23.10 7.37 -32.69
CA ALA A 107 -22.94 8.25 -33.86
C ALA A 107 -23.44 7.60 -35.17
N THR A 108 -23.38 6.27 -35.27
CA THR A 108 -23.84 5.51 -36.44
C THR A 108 -25.28 4.99 -36.32
N THR A 109 -25.89 5.11 -35.15
CA THR A 109 -27.25 4.64 -34.89
C THR A 109 -28.25 5.64 -35.43
N PHE A 110 -29.12 5.20 -36.34
CA PHE A 110 -30.25 5.99 -36.82
C PHE A 110 -31.44 5.81 -35.88
N ILE A 111 -32.09 6.92 -35.52
CA ILE A 111 -33.30 6.93 -34.69
C ILE A 111 -34.50 7.10 -35.63
N GLU A 112 -35.41 6.13 -35.63
CA GLU A 112 -36.71 6.24 -36.29
C GLU A 112 -37.74 6.83 -35.29
N ILE A 113 -38.53 7.79 -35.77
CA ILE A 113 -39.65 8.36 -35.00
C ILE A 113 -40.94 7.83 -35.65
N ALA A 114 -41.71 7.06 -34.89
CA ALA A 114 -43.05 6.58 -35.27
C ALA A 114 -44.15 7.53 -34.77
#